data_AF-A0A955RN97-F1
#
_entry.id   AF-A0A955RN97-F1
#
_cell.length_a   1.000
_cell.length_b   1.000
_cell.length_c   1.000
_cell.angle_alpha   90.00
_cell.angle_beta   90.00
_cell.angle_gamma   90.00
#
_symmetry.space_group_name_H-M   'P 1'
#
loop_
_entity.id
_entity.type
_entity.pdbx_description
1 polymer ?
#
loop_
_entity_poly.entity_id
_entity_poly.type
_entity_poly.pdbx_seq_one_letter_code
_entity_poly.pdbx_strand_id
1 'polypeptide(L)'
;VKPPRELIEDEKARKVVEETGLKFDTLQKRIEYVVQSCFNGKRVVIFSGGEAKEDKEVLAEIEEIAKGGGFGSIMGRNAFKRPMEDGAKILQKVMDVYATQVK
;
A
#
# COMPACT_ATOMS: atom_id res chain seq x y z
N VAL A 1 1.20 3.83 -7.32
CA VAL A 1 0.39 4.90 -6.67
C VAL A 1 0.93 5.15 -5.27
N LYS A 2 0.88 6.38 -4.73
CA LYS A 2 1.24 6.59 -3.31
C LYS A 2 0.12 6.03 -2.41
N PRO A 3 0.43 5.35 -1.29
CA PRO A 3 -0.59 4.94 -0.34
C PRO A 3 -1.47 6.14 0.07
N PRO A 4 -2.80 6.05 -0.11
CA PRO A 4 -3.72 7.14 0.23
C PRO A 4 -3.79 7.37 1.74
N ARG A 5 -3.91 8.64 2.12
CA ARG A 5 -4.21 9.05 3.50
C ARG A 5 -5.71 8.98 3.76
N GLU A 6 -6.09 9.11 5.03
CA GLU A 6 -7.49 9.14 5.45
C GLU A 6 -8.21 10.42 5.01
N LEU A 7 -7.51 11.55 4.93
CA LEU A 7 -8.09 12.83 4.56
C LEU A 7 -8.66 12.83 3.12
N ILE A 8 -9.95 13.16 2.99
CA ILE A 8 -10.62 13.45 1.72
C ILE A 8 -10.76 14.97 1.56
N GLU A 9 -9.92 15.54 0.70
CA GLU A 9 -9.85 16.98 0.47
C GLU A 9 -11.07 17.51 -0.31
N ASP A 10 -11.56 16.75 -1.29
CA ASP A 10 -12.71 17.15 -2.12
C ASP A 10 -14.04 17.01 -1.36
N GLU A 11 -14.79 18.11 -1.24
CA GLU A 11 -16.04 18.16 -0.49
C GLU A 11 -17.14 17.28 -1.11
N LYS A 12 -17.20 17.17 -2.43
CA LYS A 12 -18.21 16.34 -3.10
C LYS A 12 -17.92 14.86 -2.88
N ALA A 13 -16.65 14.46 -2.99
CA ALA A 13 -16.22 13.10 -2.67
C ALA A 13 -16.56 12.75 -1.21
N ARG A 14 -16.33 13.68 -0.27
CA ARG A 14 -16.66 13.47 1.14
C ARG A 14 -18.16 13.22 1.35
N LYS A 15 -19.02 14.04 0.75
CA LYS A 15 -20.48 13.84 0.78
C LYS A 15 -20.89 12.46 0.26
N VAL A 16 -20.33 12.02 -0.87
CA VAL A 16 -20.61 10.69 -1.42
C VAL A 16 -20.19 9.58 -0.45
N VAL A 17 -19.04 9.71 0.20
CA VAL A 17 -18.56 8.73 1.18
C VAL A 17 -19.47 8.67 2.41
N GLU A 18 -19.92 9.82 2.90
CA GLU A 18 -20.88 9.92 4.00
C GLU A 18 -22.24 9.29 3.63
N GLU A 19 -22.77 9.58 2.43
CA GLU A 19 -24.05 9.05 1.95
C GLU A 19 -24.02 7.53 1.70
N THR A 20 -22.90 7.02 1.18
CA THR A 20 -22.75 5.59 0.86
C THR A 20 -22.31 4.74 2.05
N GLY A 21 -21.84 5.37 3.14
CA GLY A 21 -21.32 4.67 4.31
C GLY A 21 -19.98 3.95 4.07
N LEU A 22 -19.24 4.35 3.01
CA LEU A 22 -17.91 3.81 2.73
C LEU A 22 -16.96 4.14 3.88
N LYS A 23 -16.13 3.16 4.27
CA LYS A 23 -15.16 3.31 5.36
C LYS A 23 -13.74 3.30 4.84
N PHE A 24 -12.97 4.32 5.20
CA PHE A 24 -11.57 4.52 4.81
C PHE A 24 -10.65 4.72 6.02
N ASP A 25 -11.08 4.23 7.18
CA ASP A 25 -10.38 4.26 8.47
C ASP A 25 -9.04 3.51 8.41
N THR A 26 -9.01 2.34 7.77
CA THR A 26 -7.80 1.52 7.64
C THR A 26 -7.08 1.75 6.31
N LEU A 27 -5.75 1.56 6.31
CA LEU A 27 -4.97 1.59 5.07
C LEU A 27 -5.44 0.50 4.12
N GLN A 28 -5.68 -0.72 4.60
CA GLN A 28 -6.24 -1.82 3.81
C GLN A 28 -7.47 -1.39 3.01
N LYS A 29 -8.50 -0.79 3.65
CA LYS A 29 -9.73 -0.36 2.97
C LYS A 29 -9.49 0.67 1.88
N ARG A 30 -8.56 1.60 2.11
CA ARG A 30 -8.18 2.59 1.09
C ARG A 30 -7.46 1.93 -0.08
N ILE A 31 -6.64 0.92 0.16
CA ILE A 31 -5.97 0.16 -0.91
C ILE A 31 -7.00 -0.65 -1.72
N GLU A 32 -7.95 -1.33 -1.07
CA GLU A 32 -9.04 -2.06 -1.73
C GLU A 32 -9.80 -1.14 -2.70
N TYR A 33 -10.11 0.09 -2.27
CA TYR A 33 -10.80 1.07 -3.11
C TYR A 33 -9.98 1.53 -4.32
N VAL A 34 -8.65 1.72 -4.15
CA VAL A 34 -7.76 2.02 -5.27
C VAL A 34 -7.73 0.85 -6.27
N VAL A 35 -7.64 -0.39 -5.77
CA VAL A 35 -7.66 -1.60 -6.61
C VAL A 35 -9.00 -1.74 -7.35
N GLN A 36 -10.12 -1.49 -6.66
CA GLN A 36 -11.46 -1.45 -7.25
C GLN A 36 -11.53 -0.42 -8.39
N SER A 37 -11.02 0.80 -8.15
CA SER A 37 -10.94 1.88 -9.14
C SER A 37 -10.06 1.51 -10.35
N CYS A 38 -9.12 0.59 -10.17
CA CYS A 38 -8.27 0.04 -11.23
C CYS A 38 -8.89 -1.17 -11.93
N PHE A 39 -10.15 -1.01 -12.38
CA PHE A 39 -10.91 -2.04 -13.10
C PHE A 39 -11.10 -3.32 -12.27
N ASN A 40 -11.36 -3.16 -10.98
CA ASN A 40 -11.51 -4.26 -10.03
C ASN A 40 -10.31 -5.23 -10.04
N GLY A 41 -9.10 -4.67 -10.00
CA GLY A 41 -7.86 -5.44 -10.01
C GLY A 41 -7.48 -6.07 -11.37
N LYS A 42 -8.18 -5.76 -12.47
CA LYS A 42 -7.75 -6.21 -13.81
C LYS A 42 -6.46 -5.54 -14.29
N ARG A 43 -6.10 -4.41 -13.68
CA ARG A 43 -4.80 -3.75 -13.89
C ARG A 43 -3.92 -3.95 -12.68
N VAL A 44 -2.64 -4.22 -12.92
CA VAL A 44 -1.62 -4.32 -11.87
C VAL A 44 -1.50 -2.99 -11.15
N VAL A 45 -1.67 -3.00 -9.82
CA VAL A 45 -1.52 -1.82 -8.97
C VAL A 45 -0.38 -2.05 -7.99
N ILE A 46 0.73 -1.35 -8.20
CA ILE A 46 1.87 -1.33 -7.27
C ILE A 46 1.97 0.01 -6.56
N PHE A 47 2.32 -0.02 -5.27
CA PHE A 47 2.34 1.16 -4.41
C PHE A 47 3.78 1.62 -4.13
N SER A 48 4.02 2.93 -4.12
CA SER A 48 5.37 3.45 -3.88
C SER A 48 5.66 3.61 -2.40
N GLY A 49 6.80 3.12 -1.95
CA GLY A 49 7.34 3.41 -0.63
C GLY A 49 7.68 4.90 -0.49
N GLY A 50 7.23 5.52 0.60
CA GLY A 50 7.40 6.94 0.88
C GLY A 50 8.83 7.33 1.30
N GLU A 51 8.93 8.09 2.38
CA GLU A 51 10.22 8.47 2.97
C GLU A 51 10.96 7.28 3.57
N ALA A 52 12.20 7.50 3.99
CA ALA A 52 12.96 6.50 4.72
C ALA A 52 12.28 6.24 6.08
N LYS A 53 12.07 4.97 6.41
CA LYS A 53 11.39 4.50 7.62
C LYS A 53 12.15 3.33 8.22
N GLU A 54 11.82 2.97 9.46
CA GLU A 54 12.35 1.76 10.08
C GLU A 54 11.74 0.50 9.45
N ASP A 55 12.47 -0.63 9.50
CA ASP A 55 12.05 -1.90 8.89
C ASP A 55 10.63 -2.30 9.28
N LYS A 56 10.31 -2.16 10.57
CA LYS A 56 8.99 -2.51 11.12
C LYS A 56 7.87 -1.69 10.49
N GLU A 57 8.10 -0.41 10.27
CA GLU A 57 7.10 0.49 9.68
C GLU A 57 6.92 0.23 8.18
N VAL A 58 8.03 -0.05 7.48
CA VAL A 58 7.98 -0.44 6.06
C VAL A 58 7.18 -1.73 5.89
N LEU A 59 7.48 -2.76 6.69
CA LEU A 59 6.80 -4.05 6.59
C LEU A 59 5.32 -3.96 6.98
N ALA A 60 4.98 -3.24 8.04
CA ALA A 60 3.58 -3.02 8.42
C ALA A 60 2.77 -2.33 7.31
N GLU A 61 3.33 -1.31 6.65
CA GLU A 61 2.67 -0.65 5.52
C GLU A 61 2.49 -1.61 4.32
N ILE A 62 3.50 -2.42 4.03
CA ILE A 62 3.49 -3.40 2.93
C ILE A 62 2.48 -4.52 3.18
N GLU A 63 2.37 -5.00 4.42
CA GLU A 63 1.36 -5.98 4.83
C GLU A 63 -0.06 -5.45 4.60
N GLU A 64 -0.34 -4.20 4.97
CA GLU A 64 -1.65 -3.57 4.75
C GLU A 64 -1.93 -3.34 3.25
N ILE A 65 -0.92 -2.99 2.47
CA ILE A 65 -1.02 -2.91 1.00
C ILE A 65 -1.36 -4.28 0.41
N ALA A 66 -0.68 -5.33 0.86
CA ALA A 66 -0.91 -6.70 0.40
C ALA A 66 -2.32 -7.17 0.74
N LYS A 67 -2.76 -6.99 2.00
CA LYS A 67 -4.13 -7.31 2.45
C LYS A 67 -5.20 -6.56 1.66
N GLY A 68 -4.93 -5.34 1.23
CA GLY A 68 -5.85 -4.55 0.42
C GLY A 68 -5.90 -4.95 -1.07
N GLY A 69 -5.16 -5.97 -1.48
CA GLY A 69 -5.11 -6.45 -2.87
C GLY A 69 -4.08 -5.73 -3.75
N GLY A 70 -3.15 -4.99 -3.15
CA GLY A 70 -2.00 -4.43 -3.86
C GLY A 70 -1.09 -5.53 -4.43
N PHE A 71 -0.56 -5.31 -5.62
CA PHE A 71 0.17 -6.33 -6.39
C PHE A 71 1.68 -6.34 -6.09
N GLY A 72 2.15 -5.35 -5.34
CA GLY A 72 3.57 -5.14 -5.07
C GLY A 72 3.85 -3.74 -4.55
N SER A 73 5.11 -3.54 -4.15
CA SER A 73 5.61 -2.25 -3.70
C SER A 73 6.87 -1.82 -4.45
N ILE A 74 6.94 -0.54 -4.82
CA ILE A 74 8.11 0.10 -5.41
C ILE A 74 9.01 0.55 -4.26
N MET A 75 10.22 0.01 -4.20
CA MET A 75 11.19 0.26 -3.14
C MET A 75 12.39 1.05 -3.68
N GLY A 76 12.65 2.22 -3.09
CA GLY A 76 13.79 3.07 -3.41
C GLY A 76 14.66 3.29 -2.18
N ARG A 77 14.49 4.45 -1.53
CA ARG A 77 15.24 4.85 -0.32
C ARG A 77 15.21 3.79 0.79
N ASN A 78 14.07 3.13 0.99
CA ASN A 78 13.89 2.08 2.00
C ASN A 78 14.65 0.78 1.72
N ALA A 79 15.26 0.61 0.54
CA ALA A 79 16.13 -0.53 0.23
C ALA A 79 17.58 -0.07 -0.03
N PHE A 80 17.76 0.95 -0.87
CA PHE A 80 19.08 1.29 -1.44
C PHE A 80 19.88 2.33 -0.64
N LYS A 81 19.32 2.93 0.42
CA LYS A 81 20.09 3.78 1.34
C LYS A 81 20.58 3.04 2.60
N ARG A 82 20.29 1.75 2.70
CA ARG A 82 20.73 0.88 3.79
C ARG A 82 22.08 0.24 3.44
N PRO A 83 22.82 -0.31 4.42
CA PRO A 83 23.89 -1.27 4.13
C PRO A 83 23.37 -2.38 3.21
N MET A 84 24.22 -2.89 2.31
CA MET A 84 23.83 -3.86 1.27
C MET A 84 23.06 -5.07 1.84
N GLU A 85 23.57 -5.66 2.91
CA GLU A 85 22.93 -6.81 3.54
C GLU A 85 21.53 -6.49 4.08
N ASP A 86 21.36 -5.32 4.69
CA ASP A 86 20.08 -4.91 5.26
C ASP A 86 19.08 -4.55 4.18
N GLY A 87 19.55 -3.89 3.10
CA GLY A 87 18.77 -3.64 1.89
C GLY A 87 18.29 -4.93 1.23
N ALA A 88 19.16 -5.93 1.11
CA ALA A 88 18.79 -7.24 0.58
C ALA A 88 17.79 -7.98 1.50
N LYS A 89 18.03 -7.96 2.81
CA LYS A 89 17.13 -8.57 3.81
C LYS A 89 15.74 -7.96 3.77
N ILE A 90 15.61 -6.63 3.73
CA ILE A 90 14.29 -6.00 3.67
C ILE A 90 13.57 -6.32 2.36
N LEU A 91 14.27 -6.29 1.22
CA LEU A 91 13.68 -6.68 -0.06
C LEU A 91 13.16 -8.12 -0.04
N GLN A 92 13.91 -9.06 0.55
CA GLN A 92 13.45 -10.44 0.70
C GLN A 92 12.17 -10.52 1.53
N LYS A 93 12.11 -9.87 2.69
CA LYS A 93 10.90 -9.84 3.52
C LYS A 93 9.69 -9.26 2.78
N VAL A 94 9.89 -8.22 1.98
CA VAL A 94 8.83 -7.64 1.14
C VAL A 94 8.32 -8.65 0.11
N MET A 95 9.24 -9.36 -0.56
CA MET A 95 8.87 -10.42 -1.51
C MET A 95 8.10 -11.54 -0.82
N ASP A 96 8.52 -11.94 0.38
CA ASP A 96 7.85 -12.99 1.16
C ASP A 96 6.41 -12.60 1.52
N VAL A 97 6.17 -11.33 1.92
CA VAL A 97 4.81 -10.82 2.19
C VAL A 97 3.91 -11.00 0.97
N TYR A 98 4.37 -10.59 -0.22
CA TYR A 98 3.57 -10.74 -1.44
C TYR A 98 3.45 -12.19 -1.93
N ALA A 99 4.45 -13.04 -1.69
CA ALA A 99 4.42 -14.45 -2.07
C ALA A 99 3.38 -15.26 -1.27
N THR A 100 3.08 -14.86 -0.04
CA THR A 100 2.05 -15.51 0.80
C THR A 100 0.61 -15.14 0.44
N GLN A 101 0.40 -14.12 -0.39
CA GLN A 101 -0.92 -13.73 -0.84
C GLN A 101 -1.39 -14.68 -1.95
N VAL A 102 -2.17 -15.70 -1.59
CA VAL A 102 -2.90 -16.51 -2.56
C VAL A 102 -4.05 -15.66 -3.10
N LYS A 103 -4.12 -15.51 -4.43
CA LYS A 103 -5.25 -14.87 -5.11
C LYS A 103 -6.41 -15.83 -5.30
#